data_AF-A0A9E2VL65-F1
#
_entry.id   AF-A0A9E2VL65-F1
#
_cell.length_a   1.000
_cell.length_b   1.000
_cell.length_c   1.000
_cell.angle_alpha   90.00
_cell.angle_beta   90.00
_cell.angle_gamma   90.00
#
_symmetry.space_group_name_H-M   'P 1'
#
loop_
_entity.id
_entity.type
_entity.pdbx_description
1 polymer ?
#
loop_
_entity_poly.entity_id
_entity_poly.type
_entity_poly.pdbx_seq_one_letter_code
_entity_poly.pdbx_strand_id
1 'polypeptide(L)'
;MNRLLGHAWEHNPFYRRKWTAAGVRQRRLSRLEDLADFPLTMRVELVADQTASPPLGSNRARPLAEFRRIHRSSGTTRTPVFWGDTARTWRWILEGSERLFQLAGVQPADRLLFAMGFGPSSGPWIIYEGAHRLGCLCFTSAAVEVGEQRRWLEQFRPSILVGKPSALLALAAAGPGAGRRPASPGVRMLILTGEPNFESLRGRLERAWGAECFDRYGLTEAGSVAGECPAHPGGMHLLDEAFIAESIDPLTGRPVANGAPGELVLTTLGRVDRPIIRYRTGDRVRLVRDYACACGRSGTLLLGGVRRLGADETPKARRKP
;
A
#
# COMPACT_ATOMS: atom_id res chain seq x y z
N MET A 1 10.55 17.09 -3.55
CA MET A 1 10.78 17.10 -2.09
C MET A 1 10.71 18.49 -1.45
N ASN A 2 11.56 19.46 -1.81
CA ASN A 2 11.58 20.79 -1.16
C ASN A 2 10.21 21.50 -1.04
N ARG A 3 9.36 21.42 -2.08
CA ARG A 3 7.99 21.94 -2.03
C ARG A 3 7.14 21.29 -0.91
N LEU A 4 7.24 19.98 -0.73
CA LEU A 4 6.53 19.25 0.32
C LEU A 4 6.99 19.69 1.72
N LEU A 5 8.31 19.81 1.92
CA LEU A 5 8.87 20.23 3.20
C LEU A 5 8.46 21.66 3.57
N GLY A 6 8.53 22.61 2.63
CA GLY A 6 8.06 23.98 2.84
C GLY A 6 6.57 24.01 3.17
N HIS A 7 5.75 23.31 2.38
CA HIS A 7 4.31 23.24 2.62
C HIS A 7 3.97 22.63 4.00
N ALA A 8 4.64 21.55 4.40
CA ALA A 8 4.43 20.94 5.72
C ALA A 8 4.91 21.84 6.86
N TRP A 9 6.01 22.58 6.68
CA TRP A 9 6.49 23.54 7.67
C TRP A 9 5.44 24.66 7.92
N GLU A 10 4.91 25.22 6.85
CA GLU A 10 3.96 26.32 6.88
C GLU A 10 2.58 25.88 7.39
N HIS A 11 2.08 24.76 6.89
CA HIS A 11 0.66 24.41 7.03
C HIS A 11 0.37 23.21 7.92
N ASN A 12 1.36 22.39 8.28
CA ASN A 12 1.14 21.16 9.06
C ASN A 12 1.71 21.29 10.49
N PRO A 13 0.86 21.57 11.50
CA PRO A 13 1.32 21.79 12.88
C PRO A 13 2.06 20.60 13.50
N PHE A 14 1.70 19.37 13.14
CA PHE A 14 2.37 18.16 13.65
C PHE A 14 3.85 18.16 13.23
N TYR A 15 4.14 18.31 11.94
CA TYR A 15 5.52 18.32 11.45
C TYR A 15 6.28 19.55 11.92
N ARG A 16 5.67 20.74 11.91
CA ARG A 16 6.33 21.94 12.43
C ARG A 16 6.79 21.75 13.88
N ARG A 17 5.92 21.26 14.77
CA ARG A 17 6.30 21.00 16.17
C ARG A 17 7.40 19.94 16.28
N LYS A 18 7.25 18.82 15.57
CA LYS A 18 8.22 17.72 15.58
C LYS A 18 9.60 18.17 15.10
N TRP A 19 9.66 18.95 14.03
CA TRP A 19 10.90 19.44 13.44
C TRP A 19 11.57 20.49 14.33
N THR A 20 10.82 21.46 14.85
CA THR A 20 11.36 22.44 15.81
C THR A 20 11.93 21.77 17.05
N ALA A 21 11.22 20.77 17.61
CA ALA A 21 11.69 20.03 18.78
C ALA A 21 12.96 19.20 18.50
N ALA A 22 13.16 18.76 17.25
CA ALA A 22 14.36 18.06 16.79
C ALA A 22 15.49 19.02 16.36
N GLY A 23 15.32 20.34 16.53
CA GLY A 23 16.31 21.34 16.09
C GLY A 23 16.39 21.54 14.57
N VAL A 24 15.48 20.93 13.81
CA VAL A 24 15.41 21.10 12.36
C VAL A 24 14.83 22.48 12.05
N ARG A 25 15.54 23.24 11.21
CA ARG A 25 15.09 24.54 10.71
C ARG A 25 14.52 24.39 9.30
N GLN A 26 13.61 25.28 8.91
CA GLN A 26 13.18 25.39 7.53
C GLN A 26 14.39 25.67 6.64
N ARG A 27 14.71 24.72 5.75
CA ARG A 27 15.78 24.85 4.78
C ARG A 27 15.44 24.08 3.51
N ARG A 28 16.07 24.48 2.42
CA ARG A 28 16.05 23.74 1.16
C ARG A 28 17.09 22.61 1.25
N LEU A 29 16.69 21.40 0.90
CA LEU A 29 17.61 20.29 0.70
C LEU A 29 18.44 20.55 -0.57
N SER A 30 19.75 20.34 -0.48
CA SER A 30 20.66 20.40 -1.63
C SER A 30 20.72 19.06 -2.35
N ARG A 31 20.61 17.97 -1.58
CA ARG A 31 20.56 16.59 -2.08
C ARG A 31 19.49 15.78 -1.34
N LEU A 32 19.07 14.65 -1.89
CA LEU A 32 17.98 13.86 -1.31
C LEU A 32 18.38 13.24 0.04
N GLU A 33 19.65 12.92 0.20
CA GLU A 33 20.23 12.30 1.41
C GLU A 33 20.10 13.22 2.63
N ASP A 34 20.04 14.54 2.43
CA ASP A 34 19.82 15.53 3.50
C ASP A 34 18.45 15.38 4.17
N LEU A 35 17.54 14.59 3.56
CA LEU A 35 16.29 14.19 4.19
C LEU A 35 16.56 13.38 5.48
N ALA A 36 17.70 12.70 5.58
CA ALA A 36 18.09 11.93 6.76
C ALA A 36 18.16 12.78 8.05
N ASP A 37 18.35 14.09 7.93
CA ASP A 37 18.41 15.04 9.04
C ASP A 37 17.02 15.32 9.65
N PHE A 38 15.93 14.97 8.94
CA PHE A 38 14.57 15.08 9.45
C PHE A 38 14.24 13.84 10.30
N PRO A 39 13.61 13.99 11.49
CA PRO A 39 13.31 12.87 12.36
C PRO A 39 12.30 11.90 11.72
N LEU A 40 12.50 10.60 11.95
CA LEU A 40 11.55 9.54 11.57
C LEU A 40 10.18 9.77 12.21
N THR A 41 9.12 9.50 11.47
CA THR A 41 7.72 9.57 11.95
C THR A 41 7.23 8.19 12.34
N MET A 42 6.76 8.05 13.57
CA MET A 42 6.25 6.79 14.12
C MET A 42 4.72 6.80 14.11
N ARG A 43 4.13 5.61 13.92
CA ARG A 43 2.69 5.41 14.08
C ARG A 43 2.17 5.86 15.44
N VAL A 44 2.93 5.63 16.51
CA VAL A 44 2.54 5.98 17.88
C VAL A 44 2.37 7.50 18.06
N GLU A 45 3.16 8.29 17.34
CA GLU A 45 3.07 9.76 17.36
C GLU A 45 1.80 10.24 16.67
N LEU A 46 1.41 9.59 15.57
CA LEU A 46 0.16 9.88 14.86
C LEU A 46 -1.06 9.53 15.70
N VAL A 47 -1.01 8.40 16.42
CA VAL A 47 -2.07 8.01 17.37
C VAL A 47 -2.18 9.05 18.49
N ALA A 48 -1.06 9.42 19.12
CA ALA A 48 -1.05 10.41 20.20
C ALA A 48 -1.55 11.79 19.73
N ASP A 49 -1.14 12.23 18.54
CA ASP A 49 -1.62 13.47 17.91
C ASP A 49 -3.13 13.45 17.65
N GLN A 50 -3.69 12.31 17.24
CA GLN A 50 -5.15 12.16 17.08
C GLN A 50 -5.91 12.22 18.39
N THR A 51 -5.39 11.57 19.44
CA THR A 51 -5.98 11.64 20.77
C THR A 51 -5.96 13.06 21.33
N ALA A 52 -4.85 13.79 21.13
CA ALA A 52 -4.71 15.16 21.60
C ALA A 52 -5.44 16.21 20.75
N SER A 53 -5.80 15.90 19.50
CA SER A 53 -6.41 16.85 18.57
C SER A 53 -7.45 16.18 17.66
N PRO A 54 -8.58 15.68 18.21
CA PRO A 54 -9.60 14.99 17.44
C PRO A 54 -10.23 15.86 16.35
N PRO A 55 -10.86 15.26 15.32
CA PRO A 55 -10.98 13.81 15.09
C PRO A 55 -9.79 13.22 14.32
N LEU A 56 -9.03 14.05 13.59
CA LEU A 56 -7.98 13.57 12.68
C LEU A 56 -6.55 13.90 13.14
N GLY A 57 -6.33 14.57 14.27
CA GLY A 57 -4.99 14.98 14.69
C GLY A 57 -4.47 16.18 13.89
N SER A 58 -3.49 16.89 14.43
CA SER A 58 -2.90 18.06 13.80
C SER A 58 -1.97 17.75 12.63
N ASN A 59 -1.69 16.47 12.31
CA ASN A 59 -1.07 16.08 11.03
C ASN A 59 -2.06 16.30 9.87
N ARG A 60 -2.25 17.54 9.46
CA ARG A 60 -3.05 17.97 8.31
C ARG A 60 -2.64 19.38 7.91
N ALA A 61 -2.54 19.64 6.61
CA ALA A 61 -2.23 20.95 6.04
C ALA A 61 -3.48 21.75 5.65
N ARG A 62 -4.67 21.17 5.81
CA ARG A 62 -5.97 21.79 5.50
C ARG A 62 -6.92 21.75 6.72
N PRO A 63 -7.91 22.66 6.79
CA PRO A 63 -9.02 22.56 7.72
C PRO A 63 -9.82 21.26 7.54
N LEU A 64 -10.44 20.77 8.62
CA LEU A 64 -11.21 19.52 8.62
C LEU A 64 -12.33 19.53 7.56
N ALA A 65 -12.96 20.68 7.31
CA ALA A 65 -14.06 20.85 6.37
C ALA A 65 -13.68 20.57 4.89
N GLU A 66 -12.39 20.50 4.55
CA GLU A 66 -11.93 20.18 3.18
C GLU A 66 -11.75 18.66 2.95
N PHE A 67 -11.75 17.86 4.01
CA PHE A 67 -11.61 16.41 3.92
C PHE A 67 -12.96 15.78 3.57
N ARG A 68 -12.95 14.83 2.64
CA ARG A 68 -14.16 14.25 2.03
C ARG A 68 -14.39 12.78 2.34
N ARG A 69 -13.38 12.13 2.91
CA ARG A 69 -13.42 10.71 3.29
C ARG A 69 -12.46 10.45 4.43
N ILE A 70 -12.81 9.50 5.28
CA ILE A 70 -11.99 9.05 6.41
C ILE A 70 -11.90 7.53 6.34
N HIS A 71 -10.68 7.02 6.41
CA HIS A 71 -10.40 5.60 6.49
C HIS A 71 -9.66 5.26 7.78
N ARG A 72 -9.71 3.98 8.16
CA ARG A 72 -9.08 3.42 9.34
C ARG A 72 -7.97 2.48 8.90
N SER A 73 -6.77 2.67 9.45
CA SER A 73 -5.68 1.70 9.27
C SER A 73 -6.06 0.33 9.83
N SER A 74 -5.66 -0.75 9.16
CA SER A 74 -5.94 -2.15 9.53
C SER A 74 -5.04 -2.72 10.65
N GLY A 75 -4.20 -1.89 11.28
CA GLY A 75 -3.17 -2.34 12.24
C GLY A 75 -3.71 -3.10 13.45
N THR A 76 -2.93 -4.06 13.93
CA THR A 76 -3.18 -4.95 15.08
C THR A 76 -3.03 -4.26 16.45
N THR A 77 -2.61 -2.99 16.47
CA THR A 77 -2.53 -2.19 17.70
C THR A 77 -3.95 -1.83 18.16
N ARG A 78 -4.20 -1.88 19.49
CA ARG A 78 -5.52 -1.57 20.10
C ARG A 78 -6.12 -0.24 19.64
N THR A 79 -5.28 0.75 19.29
CA THR A 79 -5.74 2.05 18.77
C THR A 79 -5.44 2.18 17.27
N PRO A 80 -6.47 2.33 16.43
CA PRO A 80 -6.29 2.59 15.01
C PRO A 80 -5.87 4.04 14.74
N VAL A 81 -5.22 4.28 13.61
CA VAL A 81 -5.04 5.62 13.05
C VAL A 81 -6.16 5.86 12.04
N PHE A 82 -6.84 6.99 12.16
CA PHE A 82 -7.77 7.47 11.13
C PHE A 82 -7.04 8.34 10.11
N TRP A 83 -7.43 8.27 8.85
CA TRP A 83 -6.78 9.02 7.79
C TRP A 83 -7.80 9.68 6.90
N GLY A 84 -7.77 11.01 6.86
CA GLY A 84 -8.63 11.81 6.02
C GLY A 84 -7.97 12.15 4.69
N ASP A 85 -8.74 12.16 3.61
CA ASP A 85 -8.30 12.66 2.30
C ASP A 85 -9.21 13.76 1.76
N THR A 86 -8.61 14.79 1.18
CA THR A 86 -9.30 15.75 0.32
C THR A 86 -9.65 15.10 -1.03
N ALA A 87 -10.51 15.74 -1.82
CA ALA A 87 -10.81 15.29 -3.18
C ALA A 87 -9.54 15.23 -4.07
N ARG A 88 -8.65 16.23 -3.94
CA ARG A 88 -7.39 16.29 -4.70
C ARG A 88 -6.44 15.17 -4.32
N THR A 89 -6.20 14.96 -3.02
CA THR A 89 -5.30 13.92 -2.54
C THR A 89 -5.78 12.53 -2.94
N TRP A 90 -7.10 12.29 -2.92
CA TRP A 90 -7.62 10.98 -3.34
C TRP A 90 -7.46 10.72 -4.83
N ARG A 91 -7.68 11.73 -5.70
CA ARG A 91 -7.37 11.58 -7.12
C ARG A 91 -5.93 11.12 -7.36
N TRP A 92 -4.97 11.71 -6.64
CA TRP A 92 -3.57 11.28 -6.69
C TRP A 92 -3.37 9.81 -6.25
N ILE A 93 -4.08 9.35 -5.21
CA ILE A 93 -4.04 7.95 -4.78
C ILE A 93 -4.62 7.01 -5.86
N LEU A 94 -5.72 7.42 -6.49
CA LEU A 94 -6.37 6.64 -7.55
C LEU A 94 -5.51 6.56 -8.82
N GLU A 95 -4.84 7.65 -9.21
CA GLU A 95 -3.86 7.65 -10.31
C GLU A 95 -2.74 6.63 -10.05
N GLY A 96 -2.24 6.55 -8.82
CA GLY A 96 -1.28 5.51 -8.43
C GLY A 96 -1.87 4.09 -8.53
N SER A 97 -3.15 3.91 -8.18
CA SER A 97 -3.83 2.62 -8.31
C SER A 97 -4.00 2.19 -9.77
N GLU A 98 -4.42 3.12 -10.64
CA GLU A 98 -4.52 2.92 -12.09
C GLU A 98 -3.18 2.49 -12.69
N ARG A 99 -2.08 3.17 -12.33
CA ARG A 99 -0.73 2.82 -12.80
C ARG A 99 -0.31 1.41 -12.42
N LEU A 100 -0.69 0.95 -11.22
CA LEU A 100 -0.39 -0.42 -10.79
C LEU A 100 -1.23 -1.46 -11.53
N PHE A 101 -2.46 -1.15 -11.93
CA PHE A 101 -3.24 -2.02 -12.81
C PHE A 101 -2.64 -2.08 -14.22
N GLN A 102 -2.25 -0.94 -14.77
CA GLN A 102 -1.57 -0.89 -16.08
C GLN A 102 -0.24 -1.67 -16.04
N LEU A 103 0.51 -1.56 -14.94
CA LEU A 103 1.76 -2.31 -14.72
C LEU A 103 1.54 -3.83 -14.77
N ALA A 104 0.46 -4.31 -14.16
CA ALA A 104 0.10 -5.73 -14.19
C ALA A 104 -0.44 -6.17 -15.57
N GLY A 105 -0.72 -5.24 -16.49
CA GLY A 105 -1.28 -5.56 -17.81
C GLY A 105 -2.81 -5.67 -17.84
N VAL A 106 -3.49 -5.02 -16.90
CA VAL A 106 -4.96 -4.89 -16.93
C VAL A 106 -5.38 -3.93 -18.04
N GLN A 107 -6.43 -4.30 -18.77
CA GLN A 107 -6.99 -3.53 -19.87
C GLN A 107 -8.39 -3.01 -19.51
N PRO A 108 -8.83 -1.88 -20.10
CA PRO A 108 -10.18 -1.36 -19.88
C PRO A 108 -11.32 -2.36 -20.18
N ALA A 109 -11.09 -3.30 -21.11
CA ALA A 109 -12.08 -4.33 -21.45
C ALA A 109 -12.20 -5.47 -20.42
N ASP A 110 -11.30 -5.53 -19.43
CA ASP A 110 -11.34 -6.58 -18.41
C ASP A 110 -12.54 -6.43 -17.46
N ARG A 111 -13.02 -7.58 -16.98
CA ARG A 111 -14.09 -7.70 -15.98
C ARG A 111 -13.48 -8.17 -14.67
N LEU A 112 -13.61 -7.37 -13.62
CA LEU A 112 -12.97 -7.60 -12.33
C LEU A 112 -14.01 -7.97 -11.26
N LEU A 113 -13.85 -9.15 -10.66
CA LEU A 113 -14.57 -9.52 -9.45
C LEU A 113 -13.70 -9.24 -8.21
N PHE A 114 -14.21 -8.39 -7.32
CA PHE A 114 -13.56 -8.06 -6.05
C PHE A 114 -14.05 -8.99 -4.94
N ALA A 115 -13.27 -10.04 -4.65
CA ALA A 115 -13.52 -11.01 -3.59
C ALA A 115 -12.92 -10.53 -2.26
N MET A 116 -13.24 -9.29 -1.87
CA MET A 116 -12.73 -8.65 -0.66
C MET A 116 -13.77 -7.69 -0.07
N GLY A 117 -13.80 -7.59 1.26
CA GLY A 117 -14.76 -6.74 1.97
C GLY A 117 -14.48 -5.25 1.82
N PHE A 118 -15.55 -4.46 1.67
CA PHE A 118 -15.51 -2.99 1.65
C PHE A 118 -15.91 -2.48 3.03
N GLY A 119 -14.91 -2.00 3.78
CA GLY A 119 -15.07 -1.58 5.16
C GLY A 119 -14.33 -0.27 5.43
N PRO A 120 -13.95 -0.01 6.68
CA PRO A 120 -13.34 1.28 7.04
C PRO A 120 -11.90 1.43 6.51
N SER A 121 -11.26 0.37 6.04
CA SER A 121 -9.91 0.45 5.43
C SER A 121 -9.96 1.06 4.03
N SER A 122 -8.94 1.83 3.67
CA SER A 122 -8.87 2.50 2.36
C SER A 122 -8.58 1.57 1.19
N GLY A 123 -7.86 0.46 1.42
CA GLY A 123 -7.35 -0.43 0.38
C GLY A 123 -8.41 -0.90 -0.63
N PRO A 124 -9.51 -1.55 -0.19
CA PRO A 124 -10.58 -2.00 -1.09
C PRO A 124 -11.12 -0.87 -1.98
N TRP A 125 -11.38 0.31 -1.42
CA TRP A 125 -11.89 1.48 -2.14
C TRP A 125 -10.90 2.01 -3.18
N ILE A 126 -9.62 2.13 -2.82
CA ILE A 126 -8.55 2.60 -3.73
C ILE A 126 -8.42 1.67 -4.95
N ILE A 127 -8.48 0.36 -4.70
CA ILE A 127 -8.28 -0.65 -5.75
C ILE A 127 -9.52 -0.73 -6.63
N TYR A 128 -10.71 -0.69 -6.05
CA TYR A 128 -11.97 -0.67 -6.81
C TYR A 128 -12.12 0.58 -7.68
N GLU A 129 -11.98 1.77 -7.09
CA GLU A 129 -12.09 3.02 -7.83
C GLU A 129 -10.97 3.19 -8.86
N GLY A 130 -9.76 2.69 -8.58
CA GLY A 130 -8.66 2.69 -9.55
C GLY A 130 -8.95 1.83 -10.79
N ALA A 131 -9.48 0.63 -10.59
CA ALA A 131 -9.91 -0.23 -11.71
C ALA A 131 -11.07 0.40 -12.50
N HIS A 132 -12.04 0.97 -11.80
CA HIS A 132 -13.17 1.64 -12.44
C HIS A 132 -12.72 2.83 -13.29
N ARG A 133 -11.77 3.62 -12.80
CA ARG A 133 -11.19 4.76 -13.53
C ARG A 133 -10.35 4.34 -14.74
N LEU A 134 -9.75 3.15 -14.71
CA LEU A 134 -9.10 2.54 -15.88
C LEU A 134 -10.11 2.14 -16.97
N GLY A 135 -11.41 2.09 -16.65
CA GLY A 135 -12.49 1.74 -17.58
C GLY A 135 -13.00 0.30 -17.43
N CYS A 136 -12.49 -0.46 -16.46
CA CYS A 136 -12.88 -1.84 -16.24
C CYS A 136 -14.32 -1.96 -15.70
N LEU A 137 -15.02 -3.01 -16.12
CA LEU A 137 -16.27 -3.43 -15.48
C LEU A 137 -15.94 -4.09 -14.14
N CYS A 138 -16.39 -3.48 -13.04
CA CYS A 138 -16.07 -3.93 -11.68
C CYS A 138 -17.34 -4.34 -10.93
N PHE A 139 -17.28 -5.46 -10.23
CA PHE A 139 -18.34 -5.94 -9.33
C PHE A 139 -17.72 -6.62 -8.11
N THR A 140 -18.46 -6.69 -7.01
CA THR A 140 -17.94 -7.12 -5.70
C THR A 140 -18.68 -8.35 -5.22
N SER A 141 -18.00 -9.29 -4.55
CA SER A 141 -18.61 -10.45 -3.88
C SER A 141 -18.45 -10.41 -2.36
N ALA A 142 -18.19 -9.22 -1.81
CA ALA A 142 -18.10 -9.01 -0.38
C ALA A 142 -19.39 -9.45 0.33
N ALA A 143 -19.27 -10.26 1.39
CA ALA A 143 -20.40 -10.74 2.20
C ALA A 143 -21.45 -11.56 1.44
N VAL A 144 -21.09 -12.11 0.27
CA VAL A 144 -21.93 -13.01 -0.52
C VAL A 144 -21.55 -14.45 -0.20
N GLU A 145 -22.54 -15.33 -0.06
CA GLU A 145 -22.30 -16.75 0.18
C GLU A 145 -21.52 -17.40 -0.96
N VAL A 146 -20.60 -18.32 -0.64
CA VAL A 146 -19.62 -18.81 -1.61
C VAL A 146 -20.29 -19.45 -2.84
N GLY A 147 -21.39 -20.17 -2.65
CA GLY A 147 -22.16 -20.76 -3.75
C GLY A 147 -22.72 -19.72 -4.72
N GLU A 148 -23.09 -18.53 -4.23
CA GLU A 148 -23.54 -17.42 -5.07
C GLU A 148 -22.38 -16.74 -5.78
N GLN A 149 -21.24 -16.54 -5.11
CA GLN A 149 -20.02 -16.04 -5.76
C GLN A 149 -19.63 -16.91 -6.96
N ARG A 150 -19.78 -18.24 -6.83
CA ARG A 150 -19.53 -19.18 -7.93
C ARG A 150 -20.49 -18.99 -9.11
N ARG A 151 -21.78 -18.81 -8.85
CA ARG A 151 -22.75 -18.50 -9.92
C ARG A 151 -22.36 -17.23 -10.67
N TRP A 152 -21.84 -16.23 -9.97
CA TRP A 152 -21.36 -14.99 -10.58
C TRP A 152 -20.11 -15.16 -11.43
N LEU A 153 -19.19 -16.06 -11.04
CA LEU A 153 -18.05 -16.42 -11.88
C LEU A 153 -18.52 -16.99 -13.23
N GLU A 154 -19.56 -17.82 -13.23
CA GLU A 154 -20.12 -18.43 -14.45
C GLU A 154 -20.94 -17.42 -15.28
N GLN A 155 -21.74 -16.60 -14.61
CA GLN A 155 -22.65 -15.63 -15.24
C GLN A 155 -21.89 -14.43 -15.83
N PHE A 156 -21.02 -13.80 -15.05
CA PHE A 156 -20.33 -12.57 -15.45
C PHE A 156 -18.95 -12.83 -16.06
N ARG A 157 -18.42 -14.05 -15.92
CA ARG A 157 -17.15 -14.50 -16.50
C ARG A 157 -16.02 -13.46 -16.33
N PRO A 158 -15.67 -13.08 -15.08
CA PRO A 158 -14.58 -12.12 -14.87
C PRO A 158 -13.27 -12.66 -15.45
N SER A 159 -12.48 -11.80 -16.08
CA SER A 159 -11.12 -12.14 -16.51
C SER A 159 -10.11 -12.00 -15.37
N ILE A 160 -10.45 -11.22 -14.34
CA ILE A 160 -9.55 -10.89 -13.24
C ILE A 160 -10.28 -11.01 -11.90
N LEU A 161 -9.61 -11.61 -10.92
CA LEU A 161 -10.07 -11.59 -9.53
C LEU A 161 -9.15 -10.71 -8.69
N VAL A 162 -9.76 -9.93 -7.79
CA VAL A 162 -9.04 -9.04 -6.87
C VAL A 162 -9.37 -9.45 -5.44
N GLY A 163 -8.36 -9.73 -4.62
CA GLY A 163 -8.63 -10.08 -3.22
C GLY A 163 -7.42 -10.49 -2.41
N LYS A 164 -7.70 -10.95 -1.19
CA LYS A 164 -6.68 -11.55 -0.34
C LYS A 164 -6.36 -12.97 -0.83
N PRO A 165 -5.09 -13.40 -0.80
CA PRO A 165 -4.69 -14.78 -1.07
C PRO A 165 -5.58 -15.83 -0.41
N SER A 166 -5.86 -15.68 0.89
CA SER A 166 -6.71 -16.62 1.65
C SER A 166 -8.14 -16.71 1.11
N ALA A 167 -8.76 -15.57 0.78
CA ALA A 167 -10.13 -15.50 0.28
C ALA A 167 -10.26 -16.13 -1.12
N LEU A 168 -9.29 -15.87 -2.00
CA LEU A 168 -9.29 -16.44 -3.35
C LEU A 168 -9.05 -17.95 -3.34
N LEU A 169 -8.23 -18.47 -2.40
CA LEU A 169 -8.10 -19.91 -2.21
C LEU A 169 -9.39 -20.54 -1.68
N ALA A 170 -10.06 -19.91 -0.72
CA ALA A 170 -11.33 -20.41 -0.19
C ALA A 170 -12.41 -20.49 -1.28
N LEU A 171 -12.50 -19.46 -2.12
CA LEU A 171 -13.43 -19.44 -3.25
C LEU A 171 -13.12 -20.53 -4.29
N ALA A 172 -11.83 -20.78 -4.56
CA ALA A 172 -11.42 -21.87 -5.46
C ALA A 172 -11.75 -23.26 -4.88
N ALA A 173 -11.55 -23.45 -3.58
CA ALA A 173 -11.77 -24.73 -2.89
C ALA A 173 -13.25 -25.12 -2.80
N ALA A 174 -14.17 -24.16 -2.87
CA ALA A 174 -15.60 -24.41 -2.75
C ALA A 174 -16.28 -24.94 -4.03
N GLY A 175 -15.50 -25.34 -5.05
CA GLY A 175 -16.02 -25.73 -6.35
C GLY A 175 -16.17 -27.21 -6.62
N PRO A 176 -17.11 -27.60 -7.50
CA PRO A 176 -17.08 -28.92 -8.11
C PRO A 176 -15.73 -29.11 -8.83
N GLY A 177 -15.00 -30.17 -8.47
CA GLY A 177 -13.68 -30.45 -9.04
C GLY A 177 -12.53 -29.64 -8.44
N ALA A 178 -12.70 -29.07 -7.23
CA ALA A 178 -11.62 -28.43 -6.48
C ALA A 178 -10.35 -29.31 -6.46
N GLY A 179 -9.21 -28.72 -6.84
CA GLY A 179 -7.92 -29.41 -6.93
C GLY A 179 -7.72 -30.28 -8.18
N ARG A 180 -8.72 -30.40 -9.06
CA ARG A 180 -8.63 -31.18 -10.32
C ARG A 180 -8.59 -30.31 -11.58
N ARG A 181 -9.24 -29.14 -11.56
CA ARG A 181 -9.29 -28.18 -12.69
C ARG A 181 -9.24 -26.74 -12.16
N PRO A 182 -8.86 -25.76 -13.00
CA PRO A 182 -9.00 -24.35 -12.68
C PRO A 182 -10.42 -24.01 -12.20
N ALA A 183 -10.53 -23.22 -11.14
CA ALA A 183 -11.79 -22.95 -10.46
C ALA A 183 -12.83 -22.21 -11.31
N SER A 184 -12.40 -21.44 -12.32
CA SER A 184 -13.26 -20.77 -13.30
C SER A 184 -12.54 -20.60 -14.64
N PRO A 185 -13.01 -21.23 -15.73
CA PRO A 185 -12.48 -21.00 -17.08
C PRO A 185 -12.69 -19.53 -17.49
N GLY A 186 -11.60 -18.81 -17.76
CA GLY A 186 -11.62 -17.41 -18.21
C GLY A 186 -10.94 -16.43 -17.27
N VAL A 187 -10.72 -16.80 -16.00
CA VAL A 187 -9.85 -16.02 -15.10
C VAL A 187 -8.41 -16.20 -15.57
N ARG A 188 -7.76 -15.10 -15.99
CA ARG A 188 -6.37 -15.08 -16.44
C ARG A 188 -5.40 -14.49 -15.41
N MET A 189 -5.93 -13.70 -14.47
CA MET A 189 -5.12 -12.89 -13.56
C MET A 189 -5.75 -12.79 -12.17
N LEU A 190 -4.91 -12.85 -11.14
CA LEU A 190 -5.25 -12.58 -9.75
C LEU A 190 -4.45 -11.37 -9.27
N ILE A 191 -5.14 -10.31 -8.85
CA ILE A 191 -4.53 -9.15 -8.20
C ILE A 191 -4.64 -9.32 -6.69
N LEU A 192 -3.51 -9.50 -6.04
CA LEU A 192 -3.41 -9.81 -4.61
C LEU A 192 -3.16 -8.55 -3.79
N THR A 193 -3.74 -8.50 -2.61
CA THR A 193 -3.55 -7.37 -1.68
C THR A 193 -3.86 -7.79 -0.24
N GLY A 194 -3.25 -7.09 0.72
CA GLY A 194 -3.67 -7.10 2.12
C GLY A 194 -3.22 -8.29 2.95
N GLU A 195 -2.53 -9.27 2.36
CA GLU A 195 -1.80 -10.34 3.06
C GLU A 195 -0.48 -10.60 2.33
N PRO A 196 0.60 -10.98 3.04
CA PRO A 196 1.83 -11.38 2.38
C PRO A 196 1.62 -12.56 1.44
N ASN A 197 2.15 -12.46 0.22
CA ASN A 197 2.12 -13.54 -0.76
C ASN A 197 3.52 -14.14 -0.95
N PHE A 198 3.79 -15.25 -0.26
CA PHE A 198 5.04 -16.01 -0.44
C PHE A 198 4.93 -16.95 -1.64
N GLU A 199 6.07 -17.38 -2.18
CA GLU A 199 6.16 -18.22 -3.39
C GLU A 199 5.29 -19.49 -3.33
N SER A 200 5.25 -20.14 -2.17
CA SER A 200 4.41 -21.33 -1.97
C SER A 200 2.91 -21.04 -2.05
N LEU A 201 2.48 -19.85 -1.62
CA LEU A 201 1.09 -19.40 -1.67
C LEU A 201 0.71 -18.98 -3.10
N ARG A 202 1.60 -18.26 -3.78
CA ARG A 202 1.50 -17.95 -5.21
C ARG A 202 1.23 -19.20 -6.03
N GLY A 203 2.13 -20.20 -5.98
CA GLY A 203 1.97 -21.40 -6.79
C GLY A 203 0.67 -22.17 -6.49
N ARG A 204 0.15 -22.11 -5.26
CA ARG A 204 -1.16 -22.70 -4.92
C ARG A 204 -2.31 -21.94 -5.59
N LEU A 205 -2.29 -20.61 -5.55
CA LEU A 205 -3.29 -19.76 -6.21
C LEU A 205 -3.27 -19.96 -7.73
N GLU A 206 -2.09 -19.94 -8.34
CA GLU A 206 -1.91 -20.09 -9.78
C GLU A 206 -2.43 -21.45 -10.26
N ARG A 207 -2.15 -22.53 -9.52
CA ARG A 207 -2.72 -23.86 -9.83
C ARG A 207 -4.23 -23.92 -9.62
N ALA A 208 -4.74 -23.30 -8.55
CA ALA A 208 -6.17 -23.34 -8.22
C ALA A 208 -7.02 -22.59 -9.25
N TRP A 209 -6.50 -21.51 -9.81
CA TRP A 209 -7.22 -20.64 -10.76
C TRP A 209 -6.79 -20.81 -12.21
N GLY A 210 -5.64 -21.43 -12.49
CA GLY A 210 -5.05 -21.44 -13.83
C GLY A 210 -4.68 -20.04 -14.32
N ALA A 211 -4.27 -19.16 -13.41
CA ALA A 211 -4.12 -17.72 -13.62
C ALA A 211 -2.82 -17.19 -13.00
N GLU A 212 -2.25 -16.13 -13.57
CA GLU A 212 -1.04 -15.48 -13.02
C GLU A 212 -1.37 -14.60 -11.81
N CYS A 213 -0.50 -14.61 -10.80
CA CYS A 213 -0.66 -13.77 -9.61
C CYS A 213 0.17 -12.48 -9.70
N PHE A 214 -0.40 -11.37 -9.24
CA PHE A 214 0.30 -10.09 -9.15
C PHE A 214 0.08 -9.47 -7.78
N ASP A 215 1.14 -9.32 -7.01
CA ASP A 215 1.09 -8.69 -5.70
C ASP A 215 1.08 -7.16 -5.81
N ARG A 216 0.45 -6.53 -4.81
CA ARG A 216 0.39 -5.07 -4.67
C ARG A 216 0.58 -4.68 -3.21
N TYR A 217 1.38 -3.65 -3.00
CA TYR A 217 1.65 -3.10 -1.69
C TYR A 217 1.10 -1.68 -1.54
N GLY A 218 0.52 -1.43 -0.37
CA GLY A 218 -0.03 -0.15 0.03
C GLY A 218 -0.41 -0.15 1.50
N LEU A 219 -0.67 1.05 2.03
CA LEU A 219 -1.03 1.28 3.43
C LEU A 219 -1.96 2.48 3.52
N THR A 220 -2.78 2.55 4.56
CA THR A 220 -3.78 3.62 4.69
C THR A 220 -3.16 5.00 4.72
N GLU A 221 -1.98 5.15 5.32
CA GLU A 221 -1.24 6.40 5.46
C GLU A 221 -0.57 6.85 4.15
N ALA A 222 -0.28 5.93 3.22
CA ALA A 222 0.44 6.23 1.97
C ALA A 222 -0.43 6.16 0.70
N GLY A 223 -1.36 5.22 0.62
CA GLY A 223 -2.09 4.86 -0.61
C GLY A 223 -1.47 3.67 -1.34
N SER A 224 -1.54 3.68 -2.67
CA SER A 224 -0.93 2.69 -3.57
C SER A 224 0.58 2.92 -3.70
N VAL A 225 1.43 1.99 -3.26
CA VAL A 225 2.88 2.21 -3.18
C VAL A 225 3.65 1.46 -4.26
N ALA A 226 3.38 0.16 -4.42
CA ALA A 226 4.13 -0.70 -5.34
C ALA A 226 3.28 -1.85 -5.87
N GLY A 227 3.69 -2.47 -6.98
CA GLY A 227 3.03 -3.66 -7.53
C GLY A 227 3.91 -4.42 -8.52
N GLU A 228 3.56 -5.67 -8.78
CA GLU A 228 4.32 -6.55 -9.68
C GLU A 228 4.01 -6.29 -11.16
N CYS A 229 4.96 -6.65 -12.03
CA CYS A 229 4.76 -6.74 -13.47
C CYS A 229 4.92 -8.19 -13.96
N PRO A 230 4.41 -8.54 -15.16
CA PRO A 230 4.55 -9.89 -15.71
C PRO A 230 5.98 -10.36 -15.90
N ALA A 231 6.92 -9.42 -16.11
CA ALA A 231 8.31 -9.76 -16.37
C ALA A 231 9.12 -10.09 -15.10
N HIS A 232 8.59 -9.85 -13.90
CA HIS A 232 9.29 -10.13 -12.65
C HIS A 232 8.34 -10.52 -11.50
N PRO A 233 7.82 -11.76 -11.50
CA PRO A 233 7.08 -12.28 -10.36
C PRO A 233 7.92 -12.27 -9.09
N GLY A 234 7.34 -11.86 -7.95
CA GLY A 234 8.03 -11.77 -6.66
C GLY A 234 8.77 -10.45 -6.41
N GLY A 235 8.74 -9.51 -7.35
CA GLY A 235 9.33 -8.18 -7.20
C GLY A 235 8.35 -7.08 -7.57
N MET A 236 8.11 -6.16 -6.64
CA MET A 236 7.17 -5.05 -6.85
C MET A 236 7.91 -3.77 -7.24
N HIS A 237 7.52 -3.16 -8.35
CA HIS A 237 7.99 -1.83 -8.74
C HIS A 237 7.40 -0.77 -7.81
N LEU A 238 8.25 0.03 -7.19
CA LEU A 238 7.82 1.24 -6.49
C LEU A 238 7.34 2.29 -7.50
N LEU A 239 6.32 3.06 -7.13
CA LEU A 239 5.98 4.29 -7.84
C LEU A 239 6.96 5.40 -7.40
N ASP A 240 8.20 5.37 -7.90
CA ASP A 240 9.28 6.31 -7.51
C ASP A 240 8.90 7.79 -7.71
N GLU A 241 8.00 8.09 -8.66
CA GLU A 241 7.50 9.45 -8.87
C GLU A 241 6.54 9.93 -7.75
N ALA A 242 5.98 8.99 -6.99
CA ALA A 242 4.97 9.23 -5.96
C ALA A 242 5.54 9.10 -4.54
N PHE A 243 6.64 8.36 -4.35
CA PHE A 243 7.20 8.05 -3.04
C PHE A 243 8.71 8.17 -3.02
N ILE A 244 9.24 8.65 -1.90
CA ILE A 244 10.62 8.37 -1.52
C ILE A 244 10.58 7.22 -0.54
N ALA A 245 11.19 6.10 -0.92
CA ALA A 245 11.39 4.95 -0.03
C ALA A 245 12.82 4.95 0.50
N GLU A 246 13.00 4.72 1.79
CA GLU A 246 14.27 4.43 2.44
C GLU A 246 14.19 3.04 3.09
N SER A 247 15.33 2.39 3.29
CA SER A 247 15.41 1.14 4.07
C SER A 247 16.38 1.35 5.21
N ILE A 248 15.94 1.07 6.43
CA ILE A 248 16.72 1.30 7.65
C ILE A 248 16.83 0.01 8.48
N ASP A 249 17.87 -0.08 9.29
CA ASP A 249 17.92 -1.06 10.36
C ASP A 249 16.89 -0.63 11.43
N PRO A 250 15.94 -1.51 11.80
CA PRO A 250 14.84 -1.14 12.67
C PRO A 250 15.28 -0.83 14.12
N LEU A 251 16.43 -1.34 14.57
CA LEU A 251 16.96 -1.12 15.92
C LEU A 251 17.76 0.19 16.00
N THR A 252 18.61 0.46 15.01
CA THR A 252 19.51 1.61 15.02
C THR A 252 18.94 2.84 14.32
N GLY A 253 17.95 2.65 13.44
CA GLY A 253 17.39 3.72 12.59
C GLY A 253 18.31 4.17 11.45
N ARG A 254 19.46 3.52 11.25
CA ARG A 254 20.44 3.87 10.22
C ARG A 254 20.10 3.22 8.88
N PRO A 255 20.42 3.84 7.73
CA PRO A 255 20.21 3.23 6.43
C PRO A 255 20.93 1.88 6.30
N VAL A 256 20.31 0.92 5.60
CA VAL A 256 20.96 -0.33 5.17
C VAL A 256 21.43 -0.23 3.73
N ALA A 257 22.36 -1.12 3.35
CA ALA A 257 22.88 -1.20 1.98
C ALA A 257 21.78 -1.57 0.96
N ASN A 258 21.99 -1.20 -0.30
CA ASN A 258 21.11 -1.58 -1.40
C ASN A 258 20.91 -3.12 -1.45
N GLY A 259 19.66 -3.57 -1.56
CA GLY A 259 19.29 -4.99 -1.55
C GLY A 259 19.32 -5.67 -0.18
N ALA A 260 19.89 -5.04 0.86
CA ALA A 260 19.90 -5.59 2.21
C ALA A 260 18.50 -5.51 2.86
N PRO A 261 18.14 -6.47 3.73
CA PRO A 261 16.84 -6.48 4.38
C PRO A 261 16.75 -5.41 5.49
N GLY A 262 15.82 -4.48 5.36
CA GLY A 262 15.57 -3.42 6.35
C GLY A 262 14.09 -3.07 6.48
N GLU A 263 13.77 -2.19 7.42
CA GLU A 263 12.44 -1.61 7.56
C GLU A 263 12.21 -0.55 6.49
N LEU A 264 11.06 -0.60 5.83
CA LEU A 264 10.63 0.40 4.88
C LEU A 264 10.22 1.69 5.59
N VAL A 265 10.82 2.79 5.15
CA VAL A 265 10.44 4.15 5.54
C VAL A 265 9.92 4.87 4.30
N LEU A 266 8.76 5.53 4.41
CA LEU A 266 8.10 6.17 3.28
C LEU A 266 7.89 7.66 3.48
N THR A 267 8.07 8.42 2.40
CA THR A 267 7.61 9.81 2.27
C THR A 267 6.68 9.93 1.06
N THR A 268 5.47 10.49 1.24
CA THR A 268 4.50 10.70 0.15
C THR A 268 4.73 12.04 -0.55
N LEU A 269 4.88 12.04 -1.89
CA LEU A 269 5.16 13.25 -2.65
C LEU A 269 3.92 14.03 -3.10
N GLY A 270 2.78 13.35 -3.32
CA GLY A 270 1.54 13.99 -3.80
C GLY A 270 0.41 14.11 -2.78
N ARG A 271 0.48 13.38 -1.65
CA ARG A 271 -0.50 13.42 -0.54
C ARG A 271 -0.27 14.60 0.41
N VAL A 272 -0.09 15.79 -0.15
CA VAL A 272 0.47 16.95 0.59
C VAL A 272 -0.50 17.55 1.62
N ASP A 273 -1.81 17.30 1.52
CA ASP A 273 -2.79 17.76 2.52
C ASP A 273 -2.66 17.02 3.86
N ARG A 274 -2.08 15.81 3.83
CA ARG A 274 -1.85 14.96 5.00
C ARG A 274 -0.69 13.99 4.71
N PRO A 275 0.56 14.47 4.63
CA PRO A 275 1.67 13.67 4.19
C PRO A 275 2.17 12.75 5.29
N ILE A 276 2.79 11.65 4.88
CA ILE A 276 3.78 10.95 5.69
C ILE A 276 5.17 11.40 5.24
N ILE A 277 6.02 11.80 6.17
CA ILE A 277 7.41 12.21 5.92
C ILE A 277 8.31 11.35 6.80
N ARG A 278 9.18 10.57 6.17
CA ARG A 278 10.02 9.54 6.79
C ARG A 278 9.26 8.65 7.77
N TYR A 279 8.10 8.17 7.35
CA TYR A 279 7.25 7.33 8.18
C TYR A 279 7.74 5.89 8.22
N ARG A 280 7.99 5.39 9.43
CA ARG A 280 8.31 3.99 9.69
C ARG A 280 7.06 3.13 9.52
N THR A 281 7.05 2.35 8.45
CA THR A 281 5.90 1.50 8.11
C THR A 281 5.74 0.35 9.10
N GLY A 282 6.85 -0.13 9.70
CA GLY A 282 6.92 -1.38 10.43
C GLY A 282 6.93 -2.63 9.54
N ASP A 283 7.14 -2.46 8.23
CA ASP A 283 7.23 -3.53 7.26
C ASP A 283 8.67 -3.72 6.78
N ARG A 284 9.08 -4.98 6.62
CA ARG A 284 10.41 -5.39 6.15
C ARG A 284 10.41 -5.59 4.64
N VAL A 285 11.45 -5.05 4.00
CA VAL A 285 11.65 -5.07 2.54
C VAL A 285 13.13 -5.24 2.20
N ARG A 286 13.40 -5.58 0.93
CA ARG A 286 14.71 -5.39 0.29
C ARG A 286 14.53 -4.42 -0.87
N LEU A 287 15.08 -3.21 -0.75
CA LEU A 287 15.00 -2.21 -1.82
C LEU A 287 16.21 -2.37 -2.73
N VAL A 288 15.98 -2.63 -4.01
CA VAL A 288 17.00 -2.65 -5.06
C VAL A 288 16.83 -1.39 -5.90
N ARG A 289 17.83 -0.50 -5.87
CA ARG A 289 17.87 0.74 -6.66
C ARG A 289 18.34 0.48 -8.09
N ASP A 290 17.99 1.40 -8.98
CA ASP A 290 18.39 1.43 -10.39
C ASP A 290 18.16 0.10 -11.11
N TYR A 291 17.11 -0.62 -10.71
CA TYR A 291 16.78 -1.92 -11.25
C TYR A 291 16.17 -1.76 -12.63
N ALA A 292 16.82 -2.31 -13.67
CA ALA A 292 16.30 -2.36 -15.03
C ALA A 292 15.54 -3.67 -15.25
N CYS A 293 14.22 -3.57 -15.42
CA CYS A 293 13.36 -4.74 -15.64
C CYS A 293 13.08 -4.99 -17.12
N ALA A 294 12.90 -6.26 -17.48
CA ALA A 294 12.52 -6.66 -18.84
C ALA A 294 11.13 -6.14 -19.27
N CYS A 295 10.29 -5.64 -18.34
CA CYS A 295 9.05 -4.93 -18.70
C CYS A 295 9.29 -3.50 -19.26
N GLY A 296 10.55 -3.05 -19.31
CA GLY A 296 10.95 -1.72 -19.79
C GLY A 296 10.99 -0.65 -18.71
N ARG A 297 10.59 -0.95 -17.46
CA ARG A 297 10.69 -0.01 -16.34
C ARG A 297 12.06 -0.09 -15.68
N SER A 298 12.53 1.07 -15.24
CA SER A 298 13.67 1.22 -14.35
C SER A 298 13.26 1.95 -13.06
N GLY A 299 13.97 1.70 -11.96
CA GLY A 299 13.71 2.38 -10.69
C GLY A 299 13.96 1.51 -9.47
N THR A 300 13.21 1.75 -8.39
CA THR A 300 13.29 0.96 -7.16
C THR A 300 12.40 -0.28 -7.25
N LEU A 301 12.98 -1.44 -7.00
CA LEU A 301 12.27 -2.71 -6.84
C LEU A 301 12.23 -3.14 -5.38
N LEU A 302 11.05 -3.56 -4.89
CA LEU A 302 10.87 -4.25 -3.62
C LEU A 302 11.00 -5.75 -3.89
N LEU A 303 12.21 -6.28 -3.70
CA LEU A 303 12.55 -7.67 -4.03
C LEU A 303 12.08 -8.65 -2.94
N GLY A 304 11.38 -9.71 -3.35
CA GLY A 304 10.93 -10.77 -2.45
C GLY A 304 9.70 -10.40 -1.62
N GLY A 305 8.95 -9.38 -2.05
CA GLY A 305 7.72 -8.93 -1.41
C GLY A 305 7.92 -8.12 -0.12
N VAL A 306 6.83 -7.99 0.65
CA VAL A 306 6.78 -7.22 1.89
C VAL A 306 6.23 -8.10 3.02
N ARG A 307 6.86 -8.06 4.19
CA ARG A 307 6.35 -8.74 5.40
C ARG A 307 6.35 -7.82 6.61
N ARG A 308 5.49 -8.05 7.58
CA ARG A 308 5.54 -7.31 8.85
C ARG A 308 6.81 -7.66 9.62
N LEU A 309 7.38 -6.68 10.33
CA LEU A 309 8.43 -6.95 11.32
C LEU A 309 7.87 -7.76 12.50
N GLY A 310 8.66 -8.72 12.98
CA GLY A 310 8.40 -9.44 14.23
C GLY A 310 8.56 -8.54 15.46
N ALA A 311 8.01 -8.98 16.60
CA ALA A 311 8.09 -8.22 17.85
C ALA A 311 9.54 -8.05 18.36
N ASP A 312 10.39 -9.03 18.07
CA ASP A 312 11.83 -9.08 18.32
C ASP A 312 12.64 -8.18 17.37
N GLU A 313 12.11 -7.88 16.18
CA GLU A 313 12.72 -7.01 15.17
C GLU A 313 12.40 -5.52 15.37
N THR A 314 11.59 -5.18 16.37
CA THR A 314 11.22 -3.78 16.67
C THR A 314 11.90 -3.31 17.96
N PRO A 315 12.28 -2.02 18.06
CA PRO A 315 12.74 -1.48 19.33
C PRO A 315 11.67 -1.72 20.38
N LYS A 316 11.99 -2.47 21.45
CA LYS A 316 11.14 -2.51 22.64
C LYS A 316 10.95 -1.06 23.05
N ALA A 317 9.72 -0.56 22.98
CA ALA A 317 9.39 0.75 23.49
C ALA A 317 9.95 0.79 24.91
N ARG A 318 11.02 1.57 25.13
CA ARG A 318 11.56 1.79 26.47
C ARG A 318 10.38 2.37 27.24
N ARG A 319 9.72 1.54 28.06
CA ARG A 319 8.85 2.02 29.12
C ARG A 319 9.75 2.95 29.90
N LYS A 320 9.49 4.26 29.81
CA LYS A 320 10.15 5.19 30.72
C LYS A 320 9.86 4.67 32.14
N PRO A 321 10.88 4.57 33.00
CA PRO A 321 10.68 4.16 34.38
C PRO A 321 9.71 5.10 35.10
#